data_AF-A0A285XNX5-F1
#
_entry.id   AF-A0A285XNX5-F1
#
_cell.length_a   1.000
_cell.length_b   1.000
_cell.length_c   1.000
_cell.angle_alpha   90.00
_cell.angle_beta   90.00
_cell.angle_gamma   90.00
#
_symmetry.space_group_name_H-M   'P 1'
#
loop_
_entity.id
_entity.type
_entity.pdbx_description
1 polymer ?
#
loop_
_entity_poly.entity_id
_entity_poly.type
_entity_poly.pdbx_seq_one_letter_code
_entity_poly.pdbx_strand_id
1 'polypeptide(L)'
;MTDQANPSGLQLLSLTLAYDDTRFFGAILFTHPDHSEEKDEAVLIDHTDEPPWFRLTNVNPDAQDPAAAEMVEADRIMRFLLRYTPDRIGRTAADFPRP
;
A
#
# COMPACT_ATOMS: atom_id res chain seq x y z
N MET A 1 -14.20 -19.74 -20.19
CA MET A 1 -14.10 -18.52 -19.37
C MET A 1 -12.86 -18.69 -18.52
N THR A 2 -11.74 -18.12 -18.96
CA THR A 2 -10.53 -18.04 -18.14
C THR A 2 -10.82 -17.05 -17.02
N ASP A 3 -10.95 -17.57 -15.81
CA ASP A 3 -10.82 -16.81 -14.59
C ASP A 3 -9.49 -16.06 -14.70
N GLN A 4 -9.55 -14.74 -14.87
CA GLN A 4 -8.36 -13.92 -14.75
C GLN A 4 -8.05 -13.92 -13.26
N ALA A 5 -7.30 -14.94 -12.84
CA ALA A 5 -6.66 -15.00 -11.54
C ALA A 5 -6.07 -13.62 -11.27
N ASN A 6 -6.48 -13.04 -10.14
CA ASN A 6 -5.83 -11.87 -9.58
C ASN A 6 -4.32 -12.15 -9.63
N PRO A 7 -3.52 -11.39 -10.40
CA PRO A 7 -2.18 -11.83 -10.82
C PRO A 7 -1.19 -12.03 -9.66
N SER A 8 -1.61 -11.77 -8.43
CA SER A 8 -0.85 -11.89 -7.20
C SER A 8 -1.42 -12.84 -6.14
N GLY A 9 -2.66 -13.32 -6.24
CA GLY A 9 -3.28 -14.10 -5.15
C GLY A 9 -3.37 -13.38 -3.79
N LEU A 10 -2.99 -12.11 -3.70
CA LEU A 10 -2.97 -11.32 -2.47
C LEU A 10 -4.35 -10.78 -2.12
N GLN A 11 -4.72 -10.89 -0.85
CA GLN A 11 -5.90 -10.26 -0.28
C GLN A 11 -5.50 -9.31 0.86
N LEU A 12 -6.10 -8.11 0.88
CA LEU A 12 -5.93 -7.17 1.99
C LEU A 12 -6.49 -7.77 3.28
N LEU A 13 -5.61 -8.00 4.26
CA LEU A 13 -5.98 -8.47 5.59
C LEU A 13 -6.21 -7.29 6.54
N SER A 14 -5.30 -6.33 6.54
CA SER A 14 -5.39 -5.15 7.41
C SER A 14 -4.68 -3.95 6.80
N LEU A 15 -5.22 -2.76 7.06
CA LEU A 15 -4.60 -1.48 6.75
C LEU A 15 -4.61 -0.63 8.02
N THR A 16 -3.43 -0.25 8.49
CA THR A 16 -3.27 0.68 9.62
C THR A 16 -2.50 1.90 9.14
N LEU A 17 -3.09 3.08 9.37
CA LEU A 17 -2.49 4.37 9.02
C LEU A 17 -2.51 5.26 10.27
N ALA A 18 -1.44 6.00 10.48
CA ALA A 18 -1.32 7.03 11.48
C ALA A 18 -0.79 8.30 10.81
N TYR A 19 -1.29 9.46 11.27
CA TYR A 19 -0.93 10.76 10.74
C TYR A 19 -0.72 11.75 11.89
N ASP A 20 0.35 12.53 11.82
CA ASP A 20 0.74 13.50 12.85
C ASP A 20 0.80 14.95 12.35
N ASP A 21 -0.09 15.31 11.42
CA ASP A 21 -0.14 16.61 10.70
C ASP A 21 1.02 16.85 9.72
N THR A 22 2.14 16.15 9.86
CA THR A 22 3.34 16.35 9.04
C THR A 22 3.79 15.10 8.29
N ARG A 23 3.53 13.92 8.86
CA ARG A 23 3.94 12.63 8.34
C ARG A 23 2.78 11.65 8.49
N PHE A 24 2.59 10.79 7.48
CA PHE A 24 1.87 9.55 7.69
C PHE A 24 2.81 8.36 7.69
N PHE A 25 2.47 7.37 8.50
CA PHE A 25 3.11 6.08 8.52
C PHE A 25 2.05 4.99 8.66
N GLY A 26 2.36 3.79 8.20
CA GLY A 26 1.39 2.72 8.28
C GLY A 26 1.95 1.38 7.89
N ALA A 27 1.05 0.41 7.90
CA ALA A 27 1.32 -0.92 7.43
C ALA A 27 0.09 -1.44 6.67
N ILE A 28 0.36 -2.12 5.57
CA ILE A 28 -0.60 -2.97 4.88
C ILE A 28 -0.16 -4.41 5.11
N LEU A 29 -1.08 -5.22 5.62
CA LEU A 29 -0.90 -6.66 5.72
C LEU A 29 -1.74 -7.31 4.63
N PHE A 30 -1.09 -8.15 3.84
CA PHE A 30 -1.73 -9.00 2.87
C PHE A 30 -1.62 -10.46 3.29
N THR A 31 -2.60 -11.24 2.89
CA THR A 31 -2.62 -12.69 3.06
C THR A 31 -2.81 -13.38 1.73
N HIS A 32 -2.38 -14.63 1.63
CA HIS A 32 -2.54 -15.48 0.46
C HIS A 32 -3.59 -16.56 0.76
N PRO A 33 -4.90 -16.27 0.58
CA PRO A 33 -5.97 -17.17 1.02
C PRO A 33 -5.93 -18.54 0.32
N ASP A 34 -5.38 -18.60 -0.89
CA ASP A 34 -5.24 -19.83 -1.68
C ASP A 34 -3.92 -20.59 -1.38
N HIS A 35 -3.01 -20.00 -0.58
CA HIS A 35 -1.70 -20.55 -0.25
C HIS A 35 -1.40 -20.40 1.25
N SER A 36 -2.05 -21.23 2.08
CA SER A 36 -1.96 -21.14 3.55
C SER A 36 -0.57 -21.37 4.15
N GLU A 37 0.38 -21.89 3.38
CA GLU A 37 1.78 -22.08 3.78
C GLU A 37 2.66 -20.87 3.43
N GLU A 38 2.15 -19.95 2.60
CA GLU A 38 2.83 -18.69 2.29
C GLU A 38 2.66 -17.73 3.46
N LYS A 39 3.73 -16.99 3.76
CA LYS A 39 3.72 -16.02 4.84
C LYS A 39 2.85 -14.83 4.44
N ASP A 40 2.16 -14.25 5.41
CA ASP A 40 1.53 -12.94 5.22
C ASP A 40 2.60 -11.90 4.87
N GLU A 41 2.29 -11.04 3.89
CA GLU A 41 3.18 -10.00 3.42
C GLU A 41 2.85 -8.68 4.12
N ALA A 42 3.88 -7.97 4.57
CA ALA A 42 3.74 -6.70 5.27
C ALA A 42 4.49 -5.60 4.56
N VAL A 43 3.75 -4.61 4.07
CA VAL A 43 4.30 -3.40 3.46
C VAL A 43 4.17 -2.25 4.44
N LEU A 44 5.31 -1.70 4.85
CA LEU A 44 5.35 -0.44 5.60
C LEU A 44 5.22 0.72 4.65
N ILE A 45 4.38 1.66 5.05
CA ILE A 45 4.16 2.91 4.34
C ILE A 45 4.85 3.99 5.15
N ASP A 46 5.70 4.78 4.50
CA ASP A 46 6.33 5.95 5.07
C ASP A 46 6.11 7.15 4.17
N HIS A 47 5.63 8.26 4.71
CA HIS A 47 5.56 9.52 3.98
C HIS A 47 6.96 10.10 3.75
N THR A 48 7.24 10.48 2.51
CA THR A 48 8.49 11.15 2.10
C THR A 48 8.23 12.57 1.63
N ASP A 49 9.20 13.47 1.83
CA ASP A 49 9.11 14.86 1.37
C ASP A 49 9.31 15.00 -0.16
N GLU A 50 9.72 13.93 -0.84
CA GLU A 50 9.91 13.89 -2.29
C GLU A 50 8.74 13.14 -2.96
N PRO A 51 8.26 13.59 -4.14
CA PRO A 51 7.25 12.86 -4.91
C PRO A 51 7.75 11.50 -5.43
N PRO A 52 6.92 10.45 -5.37
CA PRO A 52 5.61 10.43 -4.71
C PRO A 52 5.79 10.54 -3.19
N TRP A 53 4.94 11.32 -2.50
CA TRP A 53 5.03 11.64 -1.06
C TRP A 53 4.93 10.44 -0.11
N PHE A 54 5.00 9.23 -0.63
CA PHE A 54 5.04 8.01 0.15
C PHE A 54 5.99 7.02 -0.49
N ARG A 55 6.74 6.37 0.39
CA ARG A 55 7.59 5.25 0.10
C ARG A 55 6.98 4.02 0.75
N LEU A 56 6.80 3.01 -0.06
CA LEU A 56 6.41 1.68 0.38
C LEU A 56 7.69 0.87 0.57
N THR A 57 7.82 0.18 1.70
CA THR A 57 8.97 -0.67 2.01
C THR A 57 8.46 -2.03 2.49
N ASN A 58 8.96 -3.13 1.94
CA ASN A 58 8.60 -4.46 2.43
C ASN A 58 9.44 -4.78 3.68
N VAL A 59 8.80 -5.33 4.71
CA VAL A 59 9.46 -5.86 5.92
C VAL A 59 10.23 -7.15 5.62
N ASN A 60 9.88 -7.85 4.53
CA ASN A 60 10.61 -8.99 4.02
C ASN A 60 11.92 -8.51 3.33
N PRO A 61 13.09 -8.80 3.93
CA PRO A 61 14.38 -8.35 3.38
C PRO A 61 14.72 -9.04 2.05
N ASP A 62 14.07 -10.15 1.73
CA ASP A 62 14.25 -10.87 0.47
C ASP A 62 13.33 -10.35 -0.65
N ALA A 63 12.31 -9.56 -0.30
CA ALA A 63 11.33 -8.98 -1.23
C ALA A 63 11.48 -7.44 -1.33
N GLN A 64 12.71 -6.98 -1.56
CA GLN A 64 13.02 -5.56 -1.79
C GLN A 64 12.73 -5.12 -3.24
N ASP A 65 12.17 -6.00 -4.08
CA ASP A 65 11.85 -5.68 -5.46
C ASP A 65 10.61 -4.75 -5.52
N PRO A 66 10.73 -3.53 -6.09
CA PRO A 66 9.59 -2.65 -6.29
C PRO A 66 8.49 -3.24 -7.18
N ALA A 67 8.81 -4.26 -7.99
CA ALA A 67 7.86 -5.00 -8.81
C ALA A 67 7.16 -6.15 -8.08
N ALA A 68 7.49 -6.40 -6.81
CA ALA A 68 6.81 -7.39 -6.00
C ALA A 68 5.31 -7.07 -5.87
N ALA A 69 4.49 -8.10 -5.83
CA ALA A 69 3.04 -7.96 -5.99
C ALA A 69 2.40 -7.14 -4.86
N GLU A 70 2.86 -7.33 -3.62
CA GLU A 70 2.44 -6.60 -2.44
C GLU A 70 2.81 -5.11 -2.53
N MET A 71 3.93 -4.79 -3.18
CA MET A 71 4.36 -3.41 -3.41
C MET A 71 3.45 -2.70 -4.40
N VAL A 72 3.10 -3.39 -5.50
CA VAL A 72 2.21 -2.88 -6.55
C VAL A 72 0.80 -2.67 -6.01
N GLU A 73 0.25 -3.64 -5.28
CA GLU A 73 -1.08 -3.51 -4.69
C GLU A 73 -1.12 -2.48 -3.56
N ALA A 74 -0.05 -2.35 -2.77
CA ALA A 74 0.06 -1.28 -1.79
C ALA A 74 0.08 0.12 -2.43
N ASP A 75 0.82 0.33 -3.53
CA ASP A 75 0.82 1.59 -4.28
C ASP A 75 -0.57 1.92 -4.82
N ARG A 76 -1.25 0.92 -5.36
CA ARG A 76 -2.61 1.06 -5.87
C ARG A 76 -3.61 1.48 -4.77
N ILE A 77 -3.57 0.84 -3.60
CA ILE A 77 -4.41 1.18 -2.44
C ILE A 77 -4.11 2.61 -1.99
N MET A 78 -2.84 2.98 -1.86
CA MET A 78 -2.45 4.33 -1.43
C MET A 78 -2.93 5.40 -2.41
N ARG A 79 -2.72 5.22 -3.72
CA ARG A 79 -3.24 6.16 -4.73
C ARG A 79 -4.75 6.30 -4.66
N PHE A 80 -5.48 5.21 -4.41
CA PHE A 80 -6.94 5.26 -4.24
C PHE A 80 -7.34 6.10 -3.02
N LEU A 81 -6.73 5.86 -1.86
CA LEU A 81 -7.04 6.60 -0.62
C LEU A 81 -6.73 8.08 -0.75
N LEU A 82 -5.58 8.42 -1.32
CA LEU A 82 -5.16 9.80 -1.56
C LEU A 82 -6.08 10.51 -2.55
N ARG A 83 -6.60 9.79 -3.54
CA ARG A 83 -7.49 10.36 -4.55
C ARG A 83 -8.90 10.62 -4.03
N TYR A 84 -9.46 9.67 -3.28
CA TYR A 84 -10.90 9.66 -2.98
C TYR A 84 -11.24 9.97 -1.53
N THR A 85 -10.31 9.75 -0.60
CA THR A 85 -10.53 9.98 0.83
C THR A 85 -9.29 10.58 1.51
N PRO A 86 -8.68 11.66 0.97
CA PRO A 86 -7.48 12.25 1.56
C PRO A 86 -7.71 12.78 2.99
N ASP A 87 -8.94 13.21 3.29
CA ASP A 87 -9.37 13.68 4.60
C ASP A 87 -9.25 12.62 5.69
N ARG A 88 -9.38 11.32 5.34
CA ARG A 88 -9.23 10.20 6.28
C ARG A 88 -7.81 10.02 6.81
N ILE A 89 -6.84 10.64 6.15
CA ILE A 89 -5.44 10.66 6.57
C ILE A 89 -4.96 12.08 6.89
N GLY A 90 -5.90 12.99 7.23
CA GLY A 90 -5.60 14.37 7.60
C GLY A 90 -5.03 15.22 6.47
N ARG A 91 -5.22 14.82 5.20
CA ARG A 91 -4.80 15.56 4.00
C ARG A 91 -5.99 16.22 3.32
N THR A 92 -5.73 17.32 2.62
CA THR A 92 -6.75 17.95 1.77
C THR A 92 -6.55 17.56 0.31
N ALA A 93 -7.64 17.50 -0.45
CA ALA A 93 -7.55 17.19 -1.89
C ALA A 93 -6.72 18.23 -2.69
N ALA A 94 -6.44 19.40 -2.10
CA ALA A 94 -5.60 20.44 -2.69
C ALA A 94 -4.10 20.09 -2.65
N ASP A 95 -3.70 19.15 -1.78
CA ASP A 95 -2.30 18.74 -1.59
C ASP A 95 -1.80 17.82 -2.72
N PHE A 96 -2.67 17.43 -3.66
CA PHE A 96 -2.35 16.50 -4.76
C PHE A 96 -2.33 17.22 -6.12
N PRO A 97 -1.30 16.99 -6.96
CA PRO A 97 -1.28 17.47 -8.32
C PRO A 97 -2.51 16.95 -9.06
N ARG A 98 -3.23 17.87 -9.69
CA ARG A 98 -4.26 17.49 -10.65
C ARG A 98 -3.56 17.06 -11.95
N PRO A 99 -4.11 16.07 -12.68
CA PRO A 99 -3.62 15.71 -14.00
C PRO A 99 -3.62 16.89 -14.96
#